data_AF-A0ABD1E936-F1
#
_entry.id   AF-A0ABD1E936-F1
#
_cell.length_a   1.000
_cell.length_b   1.000
_cell.length_c   1.000
_cell.angle_alpha   90.00
_cell.angle_beta   90.00
_cell.angle_gamma   90.00
#
_symmetry.space_group_name_H-M   'P 1'
#
loop_
_entity.id
_entity.type
_entity.pdbx_description
1 polymer ?
#
loop_
_entity_poly.entity_id
_entity_poly.type
_entity_poly.pdbx_seq_one_letter_code
_entity_poly.pdbx_strand_id
1 'polypeptide(L)'
;MTTINLEVFLIILLVALINATNICSTATRSVKFFKLKSCHKSIAPPMARKRVTSLSECVAFTKEKNGLAFNFSPLDATNHLKQFIPNCHVLECPEIGNLSTLEVDLAFDYYSAFGDLNLTQNAVCIKSLGLFKFTEHYLNYTQSILACQNTSGDLADVTSEYRTTAMANLIKVMLPDWYKAAYVGLDDLVREGTFETSSGKPLTCTLNNFRAWAPGHPRSKHATEDCVTLDSDRLWRTTKCDKVRLKGLCELIPQPPKTSWNEEPKNVTCKNISEKNKGKMRKCLRQQKLFEIYTGSSRLDKCAMLNFTIKQFNGTITNDKVE
;
A
#
# COMPACT_ATOMS: atom_id res chain seq x y z
N MET A 1 50.08 -18.73 22.27
CA MET A 1 49.29 -17.62 21.70
C MET A 1 49.25 -17.82 20.20
N THR A 2 48.17 -18.40 19.69
CA THR A 2 47.99 -18.61 18.25
C THR A 2 47.75 -17.26 17.59
N THR A 3 48.71 -16.81 16.78
CA THR A 3 48.57 -15.63 15.94
C THR A 3 47.55 -15.95 14.86
N ILE A 4 46.37 -15.34 14.95
CA ILE A 4 45.40 -15.40 13.85
C ILE A 4 46.05 -14.68 12.68
N ASN A 5 46.28 -15.40 11.58
CA ASN A 5 46.85 -14.85 10.36
C ASN A 5 45.96 -13.70 9.85
N LEU A 6 46.56 -12.59 9.42
CA LEU A 6 45.86 -11.39 8.97
C LEU A 6 44.82 -11.70 7.88
N GLU A 7 45.13 -12.64 6.99
CA GLU A 7 44.22 -13.14 5.95
C GLU A 7 42.97 -13.83 6.54
N VAL A 8 43.15 -14.62 7.59
CA VAL A 8 42.03 -15.29 8.29
C VAL A 8 41.15 -14.26 8.99
N PHE A 9 41.74 -13.23 9.58
CA PHE A 9 41.01 -12.13 10.21
C PHE A 9 40.20 -11.30 9.17
N LEU A 10 40.79 -11.02 8.01
CA LEU A 10 40.12 -10.36 6.88
C LEU A 10 38.93 -11.18 6.35
N ILE A 11 39.09 -12.50 6.21
CA ILE A 11 38.00 -13.39 5.78
C ILE A 11 36.88 -13.42 6.83
N ILE A 12 37.21 -13.49 8.12
CA ILE A 12 36.20 -13.45 9.20
C ILE A 12 35.42 -12.12 9.17
N LEU A 13 36.11 -11.00 8.99
CA LEU A 13 35.48 -9.69 8.85
C LEU A 13 34.57 -9.62 7.61
N LEU A 14 35.03 -10.11 6.46
CA LEU A 14 34.23 -10.15 5.23
C LEU A 14 32.98 -11.01 5.39
N VAL A 15 33.10 -12.20 5.97
CA VAL A 15 31.96 -13.09 6.25
C VAL A 15 30.99 -12.45 7.25
N ALA A 16 31.49 -11.79 8.30
CA ALA A 16 30.66 -11.07 9.26
C ALA A 16 29.90 -9.91 8.61
N LEU A 17 30.56 -9.15 7.72
CA LEU A 17 29.95 -8.06 6.97
C LEU A 17 28.87 -8.59 5.99
N ILE A 18 29.14 -9.68 5.27
CA ILE A 18 28.17 -10.32 4.36
C ILE A 18 26.96 -10.86 5.13
N ASN A 19 27.17 -11.46 6.30
CA ASN A 19 26.06 -11.94 7.14
C ASN A 19 25.24 -10.77 7.72
N ALA A 20 25.90 -9.69 8.15
CA ALA A 20 25.21 -8.50 8.63
C ALA A 20 24.39 -7.81 7.52
N THR A 21 24.92 -7.75 6.29
CA THR A 21 24.18 -7.20 5.15
C THR A 21 23.02 -8.09 4.73
N ASN A 22 23.12 -9.41 4.85
CA ASN A 22 22.01 -10.34 4.59
C ASN A 22 20.89 -10.20 5.64
N ILE A 23 21.23 -10.12 6.94
CA ILE A 23 20.24 -9.94 8.02
C ILE A 23 19.53 -8.59 7.92
N CYS A 24 20.27 -7.53 7.57
CA CYS A 24 19.71 -6.19 7.39
C CYS A 24 19.24 -5.89 5.97
N SER A 25 19.31 -6.88 5.06
CA SER A 25 18.81 -6.71 3.71
C SER A 25 17.30 -6.50 3.77
N THR A 26 16.86 -5.34 3.31
CA THR A 26 15.42 -5.11 3.18
C THR A 26 14.96 -5.95 2.01
N ALA A 27 14.17 -6.99 2.26
CA ALA A 27 13.19 -7.43 1.29
C ALA A 27 12.14 -6.29 1.19
N THR A 28 12.52 -5.16 0.58
CA THR A 28 11.59 -4.08 0.28
C THR A 28 10.62 -4.65 -0.74
N ARG A 29 9.44 -5.03 -0.26
CA ARG A 29 8.38 -5.57 -1.11
C ARG A 29 8.13 -4.55 -2.22
N SER A 30 8.54 -4.86 -3.43
CA SER A 30 8.44 -3.94 -4.56
C SER A 30 6.98 -3.55 -4.75
N VAL A 31 6.67 -2.29 -4.43
CA VAL A 31 5.30 -1.77 -4.54
C VAL A 31 4.87 -1.83 -6.00
N LYS A 32 3.70 -2.41 -6.24
CA LYS A 32 3.06 -2.45 -7.57
C LYS A 32 1.94 -1.44 -7.60
N PHE A 33 1.72 -0.82 -8.75
CA PHE A 33 0.64 0.14 -8.95
C PHE A 33 -0.35 -0.42 -9.96
N PHE A 34 -1.62 -0.19 -9.69
CA PHE A 34 -2.74 -0.71 -10.47
C PHE A 34 -3.56 0.45 -10.98
N LYS A 35 -3.97 0.39 -12.25
CA LYS A 35 -4.95 1.33 -12.79
C LYS A 35 -6.28 1.05 -12.10
N LEU A 36 -6.80 2.01 -11.34
CA LEU A 36 -8.08 1.85 -10.65
C LEU A 36 -9.24 2.45 -11.45
N LYS A 37 -8.97 3.52 -12.19
CA LYS A 37 -10.00 4.15 -13.02
C LYS A 37 -9.39 4.87 -14.21
N SER A 38 -9.89 4.55 -15.39
CA SER A 38 -9.56 5.29 -16.61
C SER A 38 -10.42 6.55 -16.72
N CYS A 39 -9.90 7.56 -17.41
CA CYS A 39 -10.59 8.83 -17.67
C CYS A 39 -10.96 9.60 -16.41
N HIS A 40 -10.12 9.47 -15.39
CA HIS A 40 -10.31 10.06 -14.09
C HIS A 40 -8.98 10.48 -13.49
N LYS A 41 -9.05 11.46 -12.61
CA LYS A 41 -7.91 12.06 -11.94
C LYS A 41 -8.26 12.37 -10.49
N SER A 42 -7.36 12.04 -9.58
CA SER A 42 -7.44 12.54 -8.20
C SER A 42 -7.12 14.03 -8.19
N ILE A 43 -7.98 14.83 -7.56
CA ILE A 43 -7.74 16.27 -7.36
C ILE A 43 -6.76 16.56 -6.24
N ALA A 44 -6.30 15.52 -5.50
CA ALA A 44 -5.32 15.69 -4.45
C ALA A 44 -4.06 16.41 -5.00
N PRO A 45 -3.49 17.35 -4.23
CA PRO A 45 -2.29 18.06 -4.66
C PRO A 45 -1.14 17.07 -4.87
N PRO A 46 -0.54 17.00 -6.07
CA PRO A 46 0.60 16.14 -6.30
C PRO A 46 1.86 16.71 -5.66
N MET A 47 2.63 15.84 -4.99
CA MET A 47 3.92 16.21 -4.41
C MET A 47 4.96 16.55 -5.48
N ALA A 48 4.86 15.90 -6.63
CA ALA A 48 5.83 16.00 -7.70
C ALA A 48 5.15 15.78 -9.04
N ARG A 49 5.67 16.46 -10.06
CA ARG A 49 5.22 16.32 -11.44
C ARG A 49 6.44 16.16 -12.34
N LYS A 50 6.35 15.29 -13.33
CA LYS A 50 7.42 15.07 -14.31
C LYS A 50 6.81 14.75 -15.67
N ARG A 51 7.43 15.25 -16.73
CA ARG A 51 7.11 14.81 -18.09
C ARG A 51 7.88 13.52 -18.35
N VAL A 52 7.16 12.46 -18.71
CA VAL A 52 7.70 11.12 -18.94
C VAL A 52 7.20 10.57 -20.26
N THR A 53 7.88 9.57 -20.79
CA THR A 53 7.56 8.96 -22.10
C THR A 53 6.60 7.78 -21.99
N SER A 54 6.53 7.15 -20.82
CA SER A 54 5.81 5.89 -20.63
C SER A 54 5.23 5.75 -19.21
N LEU A 55 4.27 4.84 -19.05
CA LEU A 55 3.70 4.49 -17.74
C LEU A 55 4.77 3.92 -16.80
N SER A 56 5.67 3.07 -17.31
CA SER A 56 6.76 2.49 -16.51
C SER A 56 7.69 3.55 -15.95
N GLU A 57 7.98 4.60 -16.71
CA GLU A 57 8.76 5.75 -16.24
C GLU A 57 8.00 6.55 -15.16
N CYS A 58 6.68 6.74 -15.30
CA CYS A 58 5.87 7.36 -14.25
C CYS A 58 5.84 6.52 -12.96
N VAL A 59 5.75 5.19 -13.08
CA VAL A 59 5.82 4.26 -11.95
C VAL A 59 7.18 4.35 -11.27
N ALA A 60 8.27 4.36 -12.02
CA ALA A 60 9.62 4.51 -11.47
C ALA A 60 9.78 5.85 -10.73
N PHE A 61 9.30 6.94 -11.32
CA PHE A 61 9.31 8.27 -10.70
C PHE A 61 8.45 8.33 -9.43
N THR A 62 7.29 7.66 -9.42
CA THR A 62 6.44 7.54 -8.23
C THR A 62 7.18 6.83 -7.11
N LYS A 63 7.87 5.72 -7.40
CA LYS A 63 8.70 5.00 -6.42
C LYS A 63 9.85 5.85 -5.90
N GLU A 64 10.55 6.56 -6.78
CA GLU A 64 11.64 7.49 -6.42
C GLU A 64 11.18 8.55 -5.40
N LYS A 65 9.93 9.02 -5.53
CA LYS A 65 9.33 10.03 -4.66
C LYS A 65 8.57 9.46 -3.47
N ASN A 66 8.61 8.15 -3.23
CA ASN A 66 7.81 7.47 -2.21
C ASN A 66 6.30 7.74 -2.33
N GLY A 67 5.81 7.94 -3.56
CA GLY A 67 4.39 8.13 -3.81
C GLY A 67 3.59 6.85 -3.66
N LEU A 68 2.35 6.99 -3.18
CA LEU A 68 1.43 5.87 -2.96
C LEU A 68 0.40 5.73 -4.08
N ALA A 69 0.25 6.77 -4.90
CA ALA A 69 -0.62 6.82 -6.06
C ALA A 69 -0.09 7.84 -7.08
N PHE A 70 -0.66 7.85 -8.28
CA PHE A 70 -0.36 8.86 -9.27
C PHE A 70 -1.48 9.01 -10.31
N ASN A 71 -1.57 10.21 -10.88
CA ASN A 71 -2.32 10.44 -12.11
C ASN A 71 -1.37 10.37 -13.30
N PHE A 72 -1.74 9.64 -14.35
CA PHE A 72 -0.95 9.52 -15.56
C PHE A 72 -1.77 9.79 -16.81
N SER A 73 -1.26 10.66 -17.70
CA SER A 73 -1.86 10.93 -19.00
C SER A 73 -1.26 9.99 -20.05
N PRO A 74 -2.02 9.01 -20.56
CA PRO A 74 -1.55 8.10 -21.60
C PRO A 74 -1.38 8.81 -22.95
N LEU A 75 -0.71 8.14 -23.90
CA LEU A 75 -0.40 8.69 -25.22
C LEU A 75 -1.67 9.10 -26.00
N ASP A 76 -2.73 8.28 -25.94
CA ASP A 76 -4.00 8.57 -26.59
C ASP A 76 -4.80 9.70 -25.92
N ALA A 77 -4.34 10.19 -24.76
CA ALA A 77 -4.93 11.31 -24.05
C ALA A 77 -4.13 12.63 -24.20
N THR A 78 -2.98 12.62 -24.87
CA THR A 78 -2.10 13.79 -25.01
C THR A 78 -2.78 15.01 -25.64
N ASN A 79 -3.71 14.81 -26.57
CA ASN A 79 -4.48 15.90 -27.18
C ASN A 79 -5.46 16.58 -26.19
N HIS A 80 -5.82 15.91 -25.10
CA HIS A 80 -6.65 16.48 -24.03
C HIS A 80 -5.81 17.14 -22.93
N LEU A 81 -4.49 16.93 -22.94
CA LEU A 81 -3.56 17.51 -21.98
C LEU A 81 -3.18 18.93 -22.41
N LYS A 82 -3.36 19.90 -21.51
CA LYS A 82 -2.85 21.27 -21.76
C LYS A 82 -1.32 21.24 -21.84
N GLN A 83 -0.74 21.92 -22.82
CA GLN A 83 0.69 21.85 -23.20
C GLN A 83 1.67 21.94 -22.00
N PHE A 84 1.38 22.79 -21.03
CA PHE A 84 2.24 23.05 -19.86
C PHE A 84 2.07 22.06 -18.71
N ILE A 85 1.06 21.18 -18.74
CA ILE A 85 0.80 20.22 -17.67
C ILE A 85 1.66 18.96 -17.92
N PRO A 86 2.50 18.55 -16.96
CA PRO A 86 3.22 17.27 -17.06
C PRO A 86 2.26 16.07 -17.07
N ASN A 87 2.63 14.98 -17.73
CA ASN A 87 1.78 13.80 -17.85
C ASN A 87 1.89 12.80 -16.70
N CYS A 88 2.79 13.01 -15.74
CA CYS A 88 2.90 12.19 -14.53
C CYS A 88 2.80 13.06 -13.29
N HIS A 89 1.80 12.80 -12.43
CA HIS A 89 1.54 13.51 -11.19
C HIS A 89 1.58 12.55 -10.01
N VAL A 90 2.61 12.63 -9.18
CA VAL A 90 2.81 11.75 -8.04
C VAL A 90 2.04 12.25 -6.82
N LEU A 91 1.35 11.36 -6.12
CA LEU A 91 0.51 11.66 -4.96
C LEU A 91 1.08 11.02 -3.69
N GLU A 92 1.07 11.76 -2.59
CA GLU A 92 1.54 11.28 -1.27
C GLU A 92 0.58 10.26 -0.66
N CYS A 93 -0.70 10.37 -0.98
CA CYS A 93 -1.76 9.52 -0.48
C CYS A 93 -2.58 8.96 -1.65
N PRO A 94 -3.00 7.69 -1.56
CA PRO A 94 -3.98 7.17 -2.48
C PRO A 94 -5.38 7.66 -2.09
N GLU A 95 -6.28 7.68 -3.07
CA GLU A 95 -7.72 7.59 -2.85
C GLU A 95 -8.06 6.34 -2.02
N ILE A 96 -9.01 6.49 -1.10
CA ILE A 96 -9.48 5.44 -0.19
C ILE A 96 -11.00 5.30 -0.25
N GLY A 97 -11.53 4.15 0.17
CA GLY A 97 -12.97 3.89 0.19
C GLY A 97 -13.63 4.14 -1.17
N ASN A 98 -14.57 5.09 -1.24
CA ASN A 98 -15.41 5.32 -2.41
C ASN A 98 -14.77 6.21 -3.50
N LEU A 99 -13.46 6.51 -3.43
CA LEU A 99 -12.77 7.38 -4.40
C LEU A 99 -13.39 8.80 -4.48
N SER A 100 -13.74 9.39 -3.34
CA SER A 100 -14.55 10.61 -3.30
C SER A 100 -13.87 11.85 -3.91
N THR A 101 -12.54 11.89 -3.98
CA THR A 101 -11.79 13.02 -4.57
C THR A 101 -11.37 12.78 -6.01
N LEU A 102 -11.94 11.75 -6.64
CA LEU A 102 -11.66 11.40 -8.02
C LEU A 102 -12.65 12.05 -8.98
N GLU A 103 -12.17 12.90 -9.88
CA GLU A 103 -12.98 13.60 -10.87
C GLU A 103 -12.82 12.98 -12.27
N VAL A 104 -13.85 13.15 -13.11
CA VAL A 104 -13.79 12.77 -14.53
C VAL A 104 -12.82 13.70 -15.25
N ASP A 105 -11.80 13.11 -15.87
CA ASP A 105 -10.79 13.84 -16.64
C ASP A 105 -10.31 12.96 -17.80
N LEU A 106 -10.67 13.34 -19.03
CA LEU A 106 -10.33 12.57 -20.24
C LEU A 106 -8.81 12.51 -20.46
N ALA A 107 -8.05 13.46 -19.93
CA ALA A 107 -6.61 13.55 -20.09
C ALA A 107 -5.85 12.56 -19.19
N PHE A 108 -6.48 11.99 -18.15
CA PHE A 108 -5.76 11.20 -17.14
C PHE A 108 -6.43 9.84 -16.84
N ASP A 109 -5.60 8.91 -16.40
CA ASP A 109 -5.96 7.69 -15.70
C ASP A 109 -5.40 7.76 -14.27
N TYR A 110 -6.11 7.17 -13.31
CA TYR A 110 -5.70 7.11 -11.92
C TYR A 110 -5.14 5.73 -11.54
N TYR A 111 -3.97 5.74 -10.90
CA TYR A 111 -3.26 4.55 -10.46
C TYR A 111 -2.94 4.63 -8.97
N SER A 112 -3.01 3.49 -8.29
CA SER A 112 -2.76 3.39 -6.85
C SER A 112 -1.99 2.12 -6.51
N ALA A 113 -1.17 2.18 -5.46
CA ALA A 113 -0.60 0.98 -4.85
C ALA A 113 -1.69 0.16 -4.12
N PHE A 114 -2.72 0.81 -3.62
CA PHE A 114 -3.82 0.22 -2.86
C PHE A 114 -5.05 0.09 -3.76
N GLY A 115 -5.22 -1.07 -4.39
CA GLY A 115 -6.33 -1.32 -5.32
C GLY A 115 -7.58 -1.94 -4.70
N ASP A 116 -7.47 -2.67 -3.60
CA ASP A 116 -8.64 -3.18 -2.88
C ASP A 116 -9.25 -2.11 -1.98
N LEU A 117 -10.21 -1.36 -2.52
CA LEU A 117 -10.86 -0.24 -1.84
C LEU A 117 -11.67 -0.65 -0.61
N ASN A 118 -12.14 -1.89 -0.55
CA ASN A 118 -12.85 -2.40 0.64
C ASN A 118 -11.88 -2.49 1.82
N LEU A 119 -10.62 -2.86 1.58
CA LEU A 119 -9.60 -2.90 2.62
C LEU A 119 -9.14 -1.51 3.05
N THR A 120 -9.31 -0.47 2.22
CA THR A 120 -8.91 0.90 2.57
C THR A 120 -10.01 1.71 3.25
N GLN A 121 -11.22 1.17 3.40
CA GLN A 121 -12.33 1.85 4.05
C GLN A 121 -12.00 2.20 5.51
N ASN A 122 -12.17 3.46 5.92
CA ASN A 122 -11.78 3.98 7.24
C ASN A 122 -10.27 3.92 7.55
N ALA A 123 -9.42 3.71 6.54
CA ALA A 123 -7.98 3.90 6.71
C ALA A 123 -7.63 5.38 6.81
N VAL A 124 -6.55 5.68 7.50
CA VAL A 124 -5.93 7.01 7.52
C VAL A 124 -4.63 6.94 6.74
N CYS A 125 -4.46 7.84 5.78
CA CYS A 125 -3.21 7.96 5.06
C CYS A 125 -2.21 8.82 5.86
N ILE A 126 -0.99 8.30 6.01
CA ILE A 126 0.18 9.11 6.35
C ILE A 126 0.97 9.31 5.07
N LYS A 127 1.15 10.59 4.70
CA LYS A 127 1.79 11.03 3.46
C LYS A 127 3.10 10.31 3.19
N SER A 128 3.18 9.70 2.00
CA SER A 128 4.37 9.00 1.49
C SER A 128 4.85 7.85 2.38
N LEU A 129 4.03 7.42 3.33
CA LEU A 129 4.34 6.36 4.28
C LEU A 129 3.44 5.15 4.07
N GLY A 130 2.12 5.33 4.12
CA GLY A 130 1.19 4.22 3.96
C GLY A 130 -0.23 4.54 4.41
N LEU A 131 -1.05 3.49 4.43
CA LEU A 131 -2.40 3.51 4.98
C LEU A 131 -2.42 2.76 6.30
N PHE A 132 -3.05 3.37 7.31
CA PHE A 132 -3.06 2.88 8.67
C PHE A 132 -4.48 2.73 9.21
N LYS A 133 -4.68 1.76 10.09
CA LYS A 133 -5.96 1.53 10.77
C LYS A 133 -5.72 1.14 12.22
N PHE A 134 -6.60 1.58 13.11
CA PHE A 134 -6.66 0.99 14.44
C PHE A 134 -7.53 -0.28 14.41
N THR A 135 -7.19 -1.25 15.25
CA THR A 135 -8.07 -2.40 15.49
C THR A 135 -9.45 -1.94 15.98
N GLU A 136 -10.50 -2.66 15.61
CA GLU A 136 -11.87 -2.31 16.02
C GLU A 136 -12.06 -2.42 17.54
N HIS A 137 -11.40 -3.37 18.18
CA HIS A 137 -11.47 -3.59 19.62
C HIS A 137 -10.11 -3.38 20.30
N TYR A 138 -10.15 -3.22 21.62
CA TYR A 138 -8.97 -3.28 22.48
C TYR A 138 -8.60 -4.74 22.68
N LEU A 139 -7.40 -5.11 22.25
CA LEU A 139 -6.94 -6.48 22.13
C LEU A 139 -5.62 -6.64 22.89
N ASN A 140 -5.27 -7.88 23.21
CA ASN A 140 -3.88 -8.17 23.61
C ASN A 140 -2.96 -8.15 22.38
N TYR A 141 -1.65 -8.30 22.56
CA TYR A 141 -0.70 -8.17 21.45
C TYR A 141 -0.92 -9.20 20.34
N THR A 142 -1.01 -10.48 20.69
CA THR A 142 -1.22 -11.58 19.73
C THR A 142 -2.52 -11.40 18.95
N GLN A 143 -3.61 -11.01 19.62
CA GLN A 143 -4.87 -10.71 18.96
C GLN A 143 -4.78 -9.50 18.04
N SER A 144 -3.97 -8.50 18.39
CA SER A 144 -3.72 -7.32 17.55
C SER A 144 -2.98 -7.69 16.27
N ILE A 145 -1.97 -8.58 16.35
CA ILE A 145 -1.30 -9.16 15.17
C ILE A 145 -2.33 -9.80 14.25
N LEU A 146 -3.13 -10.73 14.78
CA LEU A 146 -4.14 -11.46 13.99
C LEU A 146 -5.19 -10.52 13.38
N ALA A 147 -5.61 -9.49 14.12
CA ALA A 147 -6.56 -8.51 13.64
C ALA A 147 -5.99 -7.69 12.46
N CYS A 148 -4.73 -7.26 12.52
CA CYS A 148 -4.08 -6.56 11.42
C CYS A 148 -3.93 -7.47 10.19
N GLN A 149 -3.49 -8.71 10.40
CA GLN A 149 -3.34 -9.72 9.34
C GLN A 149 -4.65 -10.04 8.63
N ASN A 150 -5.76 -10.11 9.38
CA ASN A 150 -7.09 -10.30 8.80
C ASN A 150 -7.54 -9.12 7.91
N THR A 151 -6.93 -7.95 8.07
CA THR A 151 -7.14 -6.77 7.22
C THR A 151 -6.09 -6.60 6.12
N SER A 152 -5.32 -7.66 5.81
CA SER A 152 -4.19 -7.62 4.86
C SER A 152 -3.13 -6.56 5.21
N GLY A 153 -2.84 -6.44 6.50
CA GLY A 153 -1.78 -5.59 7.03
C GLY A 153 -1.01 -6.31 8.14
N ASP A 154 -0.06 -5.62 8.74
CA ASP A 154 0.65 -6.07 9.93
C ASP A 154 0.60 -4.95 10.98
N LEU A 155 1.04 -5.24 12.22
CA LEU A 155 1.26 -4.16 13.17
C LEU A 155 2.35 -3.21 12.62
N ALA A 156 2.14 -1.91 12.82
CA ALA A 156 2.89 -0.89 12.13
C ALA A 156 4.36 -0.83 12.58
N ASP A 157 5.29 -0.82 11.62
CA ASP A 157 6.71 -0.63 11.90
C ASP A 157 6.96 0.81 12.40
N VAL A 158 7.64 1.00 13.53
CA VAL A 158 7.92 2.33 14.11
C VAL A 158 9.38 2.75 13.98
N THR A 159 10.21 1.97 13.30
CA THR A 159 11.68 1.97 13.44
C THR A 159 12.44 3.10 12.75
N SER A 160 11.78 4.24 12.51
CA SER A 160 12.40 5.50 12.16
C SER A 160 11.73 6.68 12.87
N GLU A 161 12.47 7.79 13.01
CA GLU A 161 11.95 9.00 13.65
C GLU A 161 10.68 9.52 12.97
N TYR A 162 10.67 9.55 11.63
CA TYR A 162 9.51 9.95 10.85
C TYR A 162 8.30 9.06 11.13
N ARG A 163 8.49 7.73 11.16
CA ARG A 163 7.43 6.75 11.41
C ARG A 163 6.87 6.89 12.81
N THR A 164 7.73 6.87 13.82
CA THR A 164 7.35 7.07 15.23
C THR A 164 6.58 8.38 15.42
N THR A 165 7.07 9.48 14.85
CA THR A 165 6.43 10.80 15.00
C THR A 165 5.06 10.84 14.34
N ALA A 166 4.95 10.38 13.09
CA ALA A 166 3.70 10.41 12.35
C ALA A 166 2.62 9.52 12.99
N MET A 167 3.00 8.34 13.47
CA MET A 167 2.09 7.40 14.13
C MET A 167 1.67 7.87 15.53
N ALA A 168 2.58 8.46 16.31
CA ALA A 168 2.24 9.05 17.60
C ALA A 168 1.24 10.21 17.45
N ASN A 169 1.40 11.03 16.41
CA ASN A 169 0.43 12.08 16.07
C ASN A 169 -0.94 11.47 15.71
N LEU A 170 -0.96 10.38 14.95
CA LEU A 170 -2.19 9.66 14.64
C LEU A 170 -2.87 9.14 15.91
N ILE A 171 -2.10 8.50 16.81
CA ILE A 171 -2.57 8.02 18.12
C ILE A 171 -3.15 9.17 18.95
N LYS A 172 -2.44 10.31 19.00
CA LYS A 172 -2.85 11.51 19.73
C LYS A 172 -4.20 12.05 19.27
N VAL A 173 -4.44 12.09 17.96
CA VAL A 173 -5.65 12.67 17.37
C VAL A 173 -6.82 11.68 17.39
N MET A 174 -6.57 10.40 17.11
CA MET A 174 -7.61 9.42 16.82
C MET A 174 -8.07 8.62 18.05
N LEU A 175 -7.21 8.42 19.06
CA LEU A 175 -7.63 7.68 20.26
C LEU A 175 -8.34 8.61 21.25
N PRO A 176 -9.49 8.19 21.79
CA PRO A 176 -10.26 9.00 22.75
C PRO A 176 -9.73 8.89 24.19
N ASP A 177 -8.88 7.88 24.46
CA ASP A 177 -8.41 7.56 25.81
C ASP A 177 -7.60 8.70 26.45
N TRP A 178 -7.63 8.77 27.78
CA TRP A 178 -6.78 9.70 28.54
C TRP A 178 -5.29 9.36 28.37
N TYR A 179 -4.98 8.06 28.38
CA TYR A 179 -3.66 7.52 28.04
C TYR A 179 -3.72 6.95 26.63
N LYS A 180 -3.17 7.71 25.68
CA LYS A 180 -3.22 7.37 24.26
C LYS A 180 -2.00 6.56 23.88
N ALA A 181 -2.17 5.25 23.79
CA ALA A 181 -1.15 4.32 23.32
C ALA A 181 -1.77 3.21 22.46
N ALA A 182 -0.97 2.67 21.55
CA ALA A 182 -1.35 1.54 20.70
C ALA A 182 -0.21 0.52 20.60
N TYR A 183 -0.57 -0.74 20.39
CA TYR A 183 0.39 -1.75 19.99
C TYR A 183 0.94 -1.45 18.59
N VAL A 184 2.24 -1.66 18.43
CA VAL A 184 2.99 -1.47 17.17
C VAL A 184 3.82 -2.71 16.87
N GLY A 185 4.28 -2.86 15.63
CA GLY A 185 4.91 -4.07 15.14
C GLY A 185 6.36 -4.15 15.56
N LEU A 186 6.60 -4.32 16.86
CA LEU A 186 7.91 -4.45 17.46
C LEU A 186 7.82 -5.31 18.72
N ASP A 187 8.58 -6.41 18.74
CA ASP A 187 8.64 -7.33 19.87
C ASP A 187 9.94 -8.13 19.88
N ASP A 188 10.29 -8.77 21.00
CA ASP A 188 11.41 -9.71 21.11
C ASP A 188 10.95 -11.13 21.50
N LEU A 189 9.73 -11.51 21.07
CA LEU A 189 9.11 -12.82 21.35
C LEU A 189 9.96 -14.00 20.86
N VAL A 190 10.73 -13.81 19.79
CA VAL A 190 11.59 -14.86 19.20
C VAL A 190 12.89 -15.02 19.98
N ARG A 191 13.49 -13.91 20.43
CA ARG A 191 14.79 -13.90 21.11
C ARG A 191 14.89 -12.70 22.05
N GLU A 192 14.80 -12.98 23.34
CA GLU A 192 14.94 -12.00 24.42
C GLU A 192 16.09 -11.00 24.19
N GLY A 193 15.79 -9.72 24.33
CA GLY A 193 16.74 -8.61 24.12
C GLY A 193 16.99 -8.26 22.65
N THR A 194 16.38 -8.98 21.70
CA THR A 194 16.44 -8.69 20.27
C THR A 194 15.06 -8.34 19.74
N PHE A 195 14.75 -7.05 19.77
CA PHE A 195 13.50 -6.55 19.21
C PHE A 195 13.53 -6.58 17.67
N GLU A 196 12.49 -7.14 17.09
CA GLU A 196 12.27 -7.33 15.66
C GLU A 196 10.93 -6.72 15.26
N THR A 197 10.90 -6.16 14.05
CA THR A 197 9.66 -5.66 13.45
C THR A 197 8.76 -6.81 13.01
N SER A 198 7.49 -6.53 12.67
CA SER A 198 6.60 -7.54 12.09
C SER A 198 7.12 -8.20 10.80
N SER A 199 8.08 -7.58 10.11
CA SER A 199 8.76 -8.21 8.96
C SER A 199 9.97 -9.08 9.35
N GLY A 200 10.20 -9.33 10.64
CA GLY A 200 11.36 -10.04 11.17
C GLY A 200 12.68 -9.25 11.10
N LYS A 201 12.62 -7.93 10.90
CA LYS A 201 13.83 -7.09 10.82
C LYS A 201 14.26 -6.63 12.21
N PRO A 202 15.47 -6.96 12.69
CA PRO A 202 15.94 -6.52 14.00
C PRO A 202 16.16 -5.00 14.09
N LEU A 203 16.02 -4.43 15.29
CA LEU A 203 16.30 -3.02 15.54
C LEU A 203 17.75 -2.61 15.25
N THR A 204 18.71 -3.54 15.28
CA THR A 204 20.10 -3.29 14.89
C THR A 204 20.23 -2.88 13.42
N CYS A 205 19.24 -3.20 12.59
CA CYS A 205 19.20 -2.85 11.17
C CYS A 205 18.52 -1.49 10.89
N THR A 206 18.24 -0.71 11.93
CA THR A 206 17.69 0.65 11.79
C THR A 206 18.79 1.65 11.44
N LEU A 207 18.46 2.63 10.60
CA LEU A 207 19.40 3.69 10.27
C LEU A 207 19.76 4.47 11.54
N ASN A 208 21.04 4.76 11.71
CA ASN A 208 21.59 5.51 12.85
C ASN A 208 21.23 4.92 14.22
N ASN A 209 20.92 3.62 14.29
CA ASN A 209 20.51 2.94 15.52
C ASN A 209 19.35 3.66 16.24
N PHE A 210 18.37 4.17 15.48
CA PHE A 210 17.25 4.93 16.02
C PHE A 210 16.48 4.16 17.09
N ARG A 211 16.24 4.78 18.25
CA ARG A 211 15.40 4.27 19.33
C ARG A 211 14.57 5.40 19.90
N ALA A 212 13.30 5.13 20.18
CA ALA A 212 12.42 6.08 20.86
C ALA A 212 11.91 5.51 22.20
N TRP A 213 12.71 4.71 22.89
CA TRP A 213 12.33 4.16 24.18
C TRP A 213 11.98 5.24 25.21
N ALA A 214 10.89 5.06 25.94
CA ALA A 214 10.59 5.84 27.12
C ALA A 214 11.69 5.63 28.18
N PRO A 215 11.91 6.60 29.09
CA PRO A 215 12.86 6.45 30.19
C PRO A 215 12.66 5.12 30.95
N GLY A 216 13.72 4.34 31.06
CA GLY A 216 13.73 3.05 31.76
C GLY A 216 13.28 1.85 30.92
N HIS A 217 12.91 2.02 29.64
CA HIS A 217 12.60 0.92 28.72
C HIS A 217 13.76 0.66 27.74
N PRO A 218 13.92 -0.58 27.25
CA PRO A 218 13.28 -1.82 27.73
C PRO A 218 13.73 -2.14 29.16
N ARG A 219 12.84 -2.74 29.97
CA ARG A 219 13.11 -2.97 31.39
C ARG A 219 13.87 -4.29 31.59
N SER A 220 15.17 -4.21 31.85
CA SER A 220 16.05 -5.37 32.00
C SER A 220 15.64 -6.38 33.08
N LYS A 221 14.89 -5.95 34.11
CA LYS A 221 14.40 -6.82 35.19
C LYS A 221 13.06 -7.51 34.88
N HIS A 222 12.48 -7.25 33.70
CA HIS A 222 11.18 -7.75 33.29
C HIS A 222 11.27 -8.43 31.93
N ALA A 223 12.05 -9.52 31.85
CA ALA A 223 12.23 -10.39 30.67
C ALA A 223 10.97 -11.20 30.26
N THR A 224 9.79 -10.63 30.48
CA THR A 224 8.48 -11.17 30.04
C THR A 224 7.65 -10.08 29.38
N GLU A 225 8.27 -8.92 29.13
CA GLU A 225 7.64 -7.74 28.56
C GLU A 225 8.09 -7.58 27.13
N ASP A 226 7.64 -8.52 26.31
CA ASP A 226 8.26 -8.71 25.02
C ASP A 226 7.64 -7.79 23.95
N CYS A 227 6.48 -7.20 24.26
CA CYS A 227 5.66 -6.48 23.31
C CYS A 227 5.77 -4.97 23.48
N VAL A 228 5.76 -4.23 22.37
CA VAL A 228 5.96 -2.78 22.39
C VAL A 228 4.67 -2.00 22.10
N THR A 229 4.50 -0.91 22.84
CA THR A 229 3.48 0.11 22.60
C THR A 229 4.13 1.44 22.23
N LEU A 230 3.46 2.20 21.36
CA LEU A 230 3.79 3.58 21.04
C LEU A 230 2.74 4.50 21.70
N ASP A 231 3.18 5.53 22.42
CA ASP A 231 2.30 6.55 23.00
C ASP A 231 2.24 7.84 22.18
N SER A 232 1.30 8.71 22.52
CA SER A 232 1.11 10.02 21.86
C SER A 232 2.29 10.99 22.04
N ASP A 233 3.24 10.69 22.95
CA ASP A 233 4.43 11.48 23.21
C ASP A 233 5.65 10.99 22.40
N ARG A 234 5.42 10.08 21.45
CA ARG A 234 6.42 9.49 20.54
C ARG A 234 7.36 8.50 21.24
N LEU A 235 6.96 7.96 22.38
CA LEU A 235 7.79 7.04 23.15
C LEU A 235 7.33 5.58 23.03
N TRP A 236 8.30 4.68 23.01
CA TRP A 236 8.11 3.24 23.00
C TRP A 236 8.19 2.67 24.41
N ARG A 237 7.29 1.76 24.76
CA ARG A 237 7.28 1.07 26.06
C ARG A 237 7.08 -0.42 25.87
N THR A 238 7.92 -1.20 26.54
CA THR A 238 7.73 -2.65 26.71
C THR A 238 6.59 -2.94 27.69
N THR A 239 5.79 -3.94 27.38
CA THR A 239 4.69 -4.42 28.21
C THR A 239 4.50 -5.93 28.06
N LYS A 240 3.90 -6.56 29.06
CA LYS A 240 3.44 -7.94 28.96
C LYS A 240 2.40 -8.05 27.86
N CYS A 241 2.62 -9.00 26.96
CA CYS A 241 1.82 -9.19 25.75
C CYS A 241 0.36 -9.61 26.03
N ASP A 242 0.12 -10.29 27.16
CA ASP A 242 -1.16 -10.89 27.54
C ASP A 242 -1.98 -10.04 28.54
N LYS A 243 -1.34 -9.10 29.26
CA LYS A 243 -1.98 -8.36 30.37
C LYS A 243 -2.69 -7.10 29.95
N VAL A 244 -2.15 -6.39 28.98
CA VAL A 244 -2.66 -5.06 28.58
C VAL A 244 -3.58 -5.21 27.37
N ARG A 245 -4.71 -4.50 27.38
CA ARG A 245 -5.61 -4.43 26.23
C ARG A 245 -5.57 -3.03 25.65
N LEU A 246 -5.04 -2.91 24.45
CA LEU A 246 -4.90 -1.66 23.70
C LEU A 246 -5.39 -1.85 22.28
N LYS A 247 -5.60 -0.74 21.58
CA LYS A 247 -5.77 -0.77 20.13
C LYS A 247 -4.44 -1.18 19.49
N GLY A 248 -4.46 -2.01 18.47
CA GLY A 248 -3.32 -2.21 17.57
C GLY A 248 -3.34 -1.15 16.48
N LEU A 249 -2.18 -0.59 16.14
CA LEU A 249 -2.02 0.24 14.96
C LEU A 249 -1.52 -0.63 13.80
N CYS A 250 -2.40 -0.91 12.86
CA CYS A 250 -2.12 -1.69 11.66
C CYS A 250 -1.60 -0.81 10.53
N GLU A 251 -0.59 -1.28 9.82
CA GLU A 251 -0.15 -0.76 8.52
C GLU A 251 -0.66 -1.70 7.42
N LEU A 252 -1.43 -1.17 6.49
CA LEU A 252 -1.99 -1.95 5.40
C LEU A 252 -0.92 -2.24 4.34
N ILE A 253 -0.90 -3.47 3.86
CA ILE A 253 -0.03 -3.87 2.75
C ILE A 253 -0.75 -3.58 1.44
N PRO A 254 -0.10 -2.92 0.46
CA PRO A 254 -0.65 -2.71 -0.88
C PRO A 254 -1.18 -4.01 -1.52
N GLN A 255 -2.48 -4.04 -1.82
CA GLN A 255 -3.15 -5.17 -2.48
C GLN A 255 -3.66 -4.79 -3.88
N PRO A 256 -3.67 -5.73 -4.84
CA PRO A 256 -4.37 -5.52 -6.11
C PRO A 256 -5.88 -5.33 -5.90
N PRO A 257 -6.59 -4.72 -6.86
CA PRO A 257 -8.05 -4.64 -6.79
C PRO A 257 -8.69 -6.05 -6.83
N LYS A 258 -9.63 -6.32 -5.91
CA LYS A 258 -10.41 -7.58 -5.86
C LYS A 258 -11.35 -7.73 -7.05
N THR A 259 -12.02 -6.64 -7.38
CA THR A 259 -12.85 -6.50 -8.58
C THR A 259 -12.23 -5.42 -9.44
N SER A 260 -12.15 -5.70 -10.72
CA SER A 260 -11.70 -4.77 -11.72
C SER A 260 -12.76 -3.69 -11.94
N TRP A 261 -12.54 -2.54 -11.31
CA TRP A 261 -13.33 -1.35 -11.55
C TRP A 261 -13.15 -0.93 -13.01
N ASN A 262 -14.26 -0.83 -13.75
CA ASN A 262 -14.28 -0.38 -15.15
C ASN A 262 -13.33 -1.18 -16.06
N GLU A 263 -13.53 -2.49 -16.17
CA GLU A 263 -12.72 -3.32 -17.09
C GLU A 263 -12.77 -2.76 -18.50
N GLU A 264 -11.62 -2.26 -18.95
CA GLU A 264 -11.35 -2.12 -20.36
C GLU A 264 -11.62 -3.48 -21.03
N PRO A 265 -12.28 -3.51 -22.19
CA PRO A 265 -12.50 -4.74 -22.93
C PRO A 265 -11.20 -5.53 -23.07
N LYS A 266 -11.25 -6.83 -22.82
CA LYS A 266 -10.06 -7.69 -22.87
C LYS A 266 -9.85 -8.21 -24.30
N ASN A 267 -8.59 -8.23 -24.73
CA ASN A 267 -8.22 -8.96 -25.94
C ASN A 267 -8.37 -10.47 -25.67
N VAL A 268 -9.37 -11.10 -26.27
CA VAL A 268 -9.67 -12.52 -26.08
C VAL A 268 -9.46 -13.32 -27.37
N THR A 269 -8.88 -14.51 -27.23
CA THR A 269 -8.69 -15.44 -28.37
C THR A 269 -9.79 -16.49 -28.38
N CYS A 270 -10.66 -16.47 -29.39
CA CYS A 270 -11.79 -17.40 -29.49
C CYS A 270 -11.45 -18.74 -30.15
N LYS A 271 -10.26 -18.88 -30.77
CA LYS A 271 -9.83 -20.08 -31.52
C LYS A 271 -9.82 -21.37 -30.69
N ASN A 272 -9.65 -21.27 -29.37
CA ASN A 272 -9.53 -22.42 -28.48
C ASN A 272 -10.90 -22.91 -27.94
N ILE A 273 -12.01 -22.31 -28.37
CA ILE A 273 -13.36 -22.68 -27.93
C ILE A 273 -13.93 -23.72 -28.89
N SER A 274 -14.34 -24.87 -28.34
CA SER A 274 -15.02 -25.92 -29.13
C SER A 274 -16.26 -25.38 -29.83
N GLU A 275 -16.40 -25.68 -31.12
CA GLU A 275 -17.57 -25.33 -31.95
C GLU A 275 -18.88 -25.92 -31.42
N LYS A 276 -18.80 -27.01 -30.65
CA LYS A 276 -19.95 -27.62 -29.97
C LYS A 276 -20.52 -26.69 -28.89
N ASN A 277 -19.72 -25.75 -28.38
CA ASN A 277 -20.10 -24.84 -27.30
C ASN A 277 -20.48 -23.45 -27.84
N LYS A 278 -21.53 -23.41 -28.68
CA LYS A 278 -21.99 -22.21 -29.42
C LYS A 278 -22.22 -20.98 -28.54
N GLY A 279 -22.74 -21.16 -27.32
CA GLY A 279 -22.97 -20.07 -26.37
C GLY A 279 -21.68 -19.40 -25.91
N LYS A 280 -20.67 -20.21 -25.53
CA LYS A 280 -19.34 -19.72 -25.14
C LYS A 280 -18.63 -19.03 -26.31
N MET A 281 -18.74 -19.60 -27.52
CA MET A 281 -18.18 -19.02 -28.74
C MET A 281 -18.79 -17.63 -29.02
N ARG A 282 -20.11 -17.50 -29.01
CA ARG A 282 -20.80 -16.21 -29.19
C ARG A 282 -20.37 -15.16 -28.16
N LYS A 283 -20.25 -15.54 -26.88
CA LYS A 283 -19.80 -14.63 -25.82
C LYS A 283 -18.37 -14.15 -26.06
N CYS A 284 -17.47 -15.03 -26.47
CA CYS A 284 -16.09 -14.67 -26.81
C CYS A 284 -16.03 -13.72 -28.02
N LEU A 285 -16.71 -14.03 -29.12
CA LEU A 285 -16.72 -13.19 -30.32
C LEU A 285 -17.27 -11.78 -30.03
N ARG A 286 -18.28 -11.67 -29.15
CA ARG A 286 -18.78 -10.37 -28.68
C ARG A 286 -17.71 -9.59 -27.93
N GLN A 287 -16.96 -10.23 -27.02
CA GLN A 287 -15.86 -9.58 -26.30
C GLN A 287 -14.71 -9.17 -27.22
N GLN A 288 -14.35 -10.03 -28.18
CA GLN A 288 -13.35 -9.73 -29.19
C GLN A 288 -13.74 -8.51 -30.03
N LYS A 289 -14.97 -8.47 -30.54
CA LYS A 289 -15.51 -7.32 -31.29
C LYS A 289 -15.56 -6.06 -30.44
N LEU A 290 -15.93 -6.16 -29.16
CA LEU A 290 -15.93 -5.03 -28.24
C LEU A 290 -14.52 -4.46 -28.02
N PHE A 291 -13.51 -5.34 -27.91
CA PHE A 291 -12.10 -4.93 -27.82
C PHE A 291 -11.62 -4.22 -29.09
N GLU A 292 -11.95 -4.74 -30.27
CA GLU A 292 -11.62 -4.10 -31.55
C GLU A 292 -12.26 -2.71 -31.67
N ILE A 293 -13.54 -2.57 -31.30
CA ILE A 293 -14.23 -1.27 -31.28
C ILE A 293 -13.54 -0.32 -30.30
N TYR A 294 -13.31 -0.77 -29.06
CA TYR A 294 -12.71 0.05 -28.01
C TYR A 294 -11.30 0.54 -28.39
N THR A 295 -10.46 -0.34 -28.95
CA THR A 295 -9.08 0.01 -29.33
C THR A 295 -9.01 0.98 -30.50
N GLY A 296 -9.93 0.88 -31.47
CA GLY A 296 -10.03 1.79 -32.61
C GLY A 296 -10.73 3.12 -32.31
N SER A 297 -11.33 3.27 -31.13
CA SER A 297 -12.12 4.44 -30.76
C SER A 297 -11.26 5.61 -30.24
N SER A 298 -11.81 6.82 -30.36
CA SER A 298 -11.20 8.01 -29.75
C SER A 298 -11.14 7.89 -28.23
N ARG A 299 -10.30 8.69 -27.56
CA ARG A 299 -10.24 8.72 -26.10
C ARG A 299 -11.59 9.08 -25.49
N LEU A 300 -12.28 10.07 -26.04
CA LEU A 300 -13.63 10.46 -25.62
C LEU A 300 -14.60 9.27 -25.68
N ASP A 301 -14.60 8.54 -26.79
CA ASP A 301 -15.48 7.39 -27.00
C ASP A 301 -15.12 6.23 -26.05
N LYS A 302 -13.82 5.95 -25.85
CA LYS A 302 -13.34 4.96 -24.86
C LYS A 302 -13.86 5.32 -23.47
N CYS A 303 -13.72 6.57 -23.05
CA CYS A 303 -14.20 7.04 -21.75
C CYS A 303 -15.72 6.92 -21.62
N ALA A 304 -16.47 7.22 -22.68
CA ALA A 304 -17.91 7.04 -22.71
C ALA A 304 -18.30 5.55 -22.56
N MET A 305 -17.65 4.65 -23.31
CA MET A 305 -17.91 3.20 -23.26
C MET A 305 -17.66 2.61 -21.86
N LEU A 306 -16.60 3.06 -21.18
CA LEU A 306 -16.32 2.61 -19.81
C LEU A 306 -17.41 3.04 -18.83
N ASN A 307 -17.98 4.24 -18.99
CA ASN A 307 -19.09 4.71 -18.17
C ASN A 307 -20.42 3.97 -18.46
N PHE A 308 -20.65 3.51 -19.69
CA PHE A 308 -21.83 2.70 -20.03
C PHE A 308 -21.80 1.31 -19.40
N THR A 309 -20.62 0.68 -19.33
CA THR A 309 -20.46 -0.64 -18.69
C THR A 309 -20.82 -0.62 -17.20
N ILE A 310 -20.64 0.52 -16.51
CA ILE A 310 -21.02 0.73 -15.09
C ILE A 310 -22.53 0.61 -14.88
N LYS A 311 -23.36 1.12 -15.81
CA LYS A 311 -24.82 1.11 -15.68
C LYS A 311 -25.42 -0.30 -15.80
N GLN A 312 -24.83 -1.19 -16.60
CA GLN A 312 -25.34 -2.57 -16.74
C GLN A 312 -25.00 -3.48 -15.56
N PHE A 313 -23.98 -3.15 -14.74
CA PHE A 313 -23.60 -3.98 -13.58
C PHE A 313 -24.23 -3.52 -12.26
N ASN A 314 -24.65 -2.25 -12.14
CA ASN A 314 -25.27 -1.69 -10.92
C ASN A 314 -26.76 -1.36 -11.06
N GLY A 315 -27.38 -1.66 -12.20
CA GLY A 315 -28.80 -1.40 -12.43
C GLY A 315 -29.51 -2.63 -12.98
N THR A 316 -30.52 -3.10 -12.25
CA THR A 316 -31.68 -3.79 -12.81
C THR A 316 -32.03 -3.16 -14.15
N ILE A 317 -32.18 -3.97 -15.19
CA ILE A 317 -32.74 -3.55 -16.47
C ILE A 317 -34.17 -3.07 -16.19
N THR A 318 -34.36 -1.79 -15.92
CA THR A 318 -35.65 -1.15 -16.11
C THR A 318 -35.80 -1.01 -17.61
N ASN A 319 -36.71 -1.81 -18.16
CA ASN A 319 -37.21 -1.65 -19.52
C ASN A 319 -37.90 -0.30 -19.62
N ASP A 320 -37.15 0.74 -19.94
CA ASP A 320 -37.76 1.95 -20.49
C ASP A 320 -38.16 1.63 -21.92
N LYS A 321 -39.45 1.29 -22.05
CA LYS A 321 -40.15 1.34 -23.33
C LYS A 321 -40.08 2.79 -23.81
N VAL A 322 -39.55 2.95 -25.02
CA VAL A 322 -39.78 4.15 -25.81
C VAL A 322 -41.24 4.09 -26.29
N GLU A 323 -42.08 4.97 -25.74
CA GLU A 323 -43.22 5.54 -26.47
C GLU A 323 -42.76 6.83 -27.15
#